data_AF-A0A834A9E3-F1
#
_entry.id   AF-A0A834A9E3-F1
#
_cell.length_a   1.000
_cell.length_b   1.000
_cell.length_c   1.000
_cell.angle_alpha   90.00
_cell.angle_beta   90.00
_cell.angle_gamma   90.00
#
_symmetry.space_group_name_H-M   'P 1'
#
loop_
_entity.id
_entity.type
_entity.pdbx_description
1 polymer ?
#
loop_
_entity_poly.entity_id
_entity_poly.type
_entity_poly.pdbx_seq_one_letter_code
_entity_poly.pdbx_strand_id
1 'polypeptide(L)'
;MLDLGFADQVEDIIHESYKTDSEDNPQTLLFSATCPQWVYKVAKKYMKSRYEQVDLVGKMTQKAATTVEHLAIQCHWSQRPAVIGDVLQVYSGSEGRAIIFCETKKNVTEMAMNPHIKQNAQCLHGDIAQSQREITLKGFREGSFKVLVATNVAARGLDIPEVDLVIQSSPPQDVESYIHRSGRTGRAGRTGICICFYQPRERGQLRYVEQKAGITFKRVGVPSTMDLVKSKSMDAIRSLASVSYAAVDFFRPSAQRLIEEKGAVDALAAALAHISGASNFEPRSLITSDKGFVTITLESPEEIQDVSCAWKELNRKLSSNAVSQITRMCLLKGNMGVCFDVPTTESERLQAEWHDSDWILSVPSKLPEIEEYYDGNTSSNSRQRSGWSGGRSGRSGRSGGRSGGRAGRQSRQGSRSASRQDGRRRSGNRNRSRSGGHKRSFD
;
A
#
# COMPACT_ATOMS: atom_id res chain seq x y z
N MET A 1 -4.85 1.99 21.29
CA MET A 1 -4.56 3.12 22.21
C MET A 1 -4.25 2.57 23.59
N LEU A 2 -5.15 1.82 24.21
CA LEU A 2 -4.89 1.18 25.52
C LEU A 2 -3.85 0.03 25.42
N ASP A 3 -3.91 -0.80 24.39
CA ASP A 3 -2.89 -1.85 24.12
C ASP A 3 -1.49 -1.30 23.74
N LEU A 4 -1.38 0.01 23.49
CA LEU A 4 -0.11 0.65 23.10
C LEU A 4 0.62 1.29 24.31
N GLY A 5 0.18 1.00 25.54
CA GLY A 5 0.78 1.52 26.77
C GLY A 5 0.19 2.83 27.28
N PHE A 6 -0.94 3.28 26.73
CA PHE A 6 -1.66 4.47 27.26
C PHE A 6 -2.67 4.12 28.35
N ALA A 7 -2.81 2.83 28.71
CA ALA A 7 -3.78 2.39 29.72
C ALA A 7 -3.56 3.08 31.07
N ASP A 8 -2.32 3.08 31.55
CA ASP A 8 -1.96 3.69 32.83
C ASP A 8 -2.27 5.19 32.85
N GLN A 9 -1.97 5.91 31.76
CA GLN A 9 -2.27 7.34 31.66
C GLN A 9 -3.77 7.65 31.64
N VAL A 10 -4.56 6.80 30.99
CA VAL A 10 -6.02 6.93 31.00
C VAL A 10 -6.55 6.63 32.40
N GLU A 11 -5.98 5.63 33.09
CA GLU A 11 -6.30 5.32 34.48
C GLU A 11 -5.99 6.48 35.41
N ASP A 12 -4.83 7.11 35.29
CA ASP A 12 -4.44 8.29 36.09
C ASP A 12 -5.41 9.46 35.88
N ILE A 13 -5.76 9.77 34.62
CA ILE A 13 -6.70 10.86 34.29
C ILE A 13 -8.08 10.56 34.88
N ILE A 14 -8.57 9.33 34.74
CA ILE A 14 -9.89 8.95 35.26
C ILE A 14 -9.87 8.95 36.78
N HIS A 15 -8.83 8.43 37.42
CA HIS A 15 -8.72 8.41 38.87
C HIS A 15 -8.68 9.82 39.47
N GLU A 16 -8.00 10.76 38.84
CA GLU A 16 -7.94 12.15 39.31
C GLU A 16 -9.24 12.92 39.02
N SER A 17 -9.92 12.59 37.91
CA SER A 17 -11.10 13.34 37.44
C SER A 17 -12.43 12.78 37.95
N TYR A 18 -12.46 11.53 38.44
CA TYR A 18 -13.67 10.83 38.85
C TYR A 18 -13.59 10.47 40.34
N LYS A 19 -14.70 10.62 41.04
CA LYS A 19 -14.87 10.09 42.40
C LYS A 19 -15.53 8.72 42.31
N THR A 20 -14.98 7.74 43.03
CA THR A 20 -15.54 6.38 43.07
C THR A 20 -17.03 6.42 43.43
N ASP A 21 -17.86 5.82 42.59
CA ASP A 21 -19.31 5.68 42.78
C ASP A 21 -20.10 7.00 42.98
N SER A 22 -19.59 8.12 42.47
CA SER A 22 -20.28 9.42 42.54
C SER A 22 -21.21 9.67 41.34
N GLU A 23 -22.43 10.14 41.61
CA GLU A 23 -23.35 10.63 40.57
C GLU A 23 -22.87 11.94 39.92
N ASP A 24 -22.06 12.73 40.64
CA ASP A 24 -21.46 13.99 40.16
C ASP A 24 -20.34 13.78 39.12
N ASN A 25 -19.99 12.52 38.81
CA ASN A 25 -19.00 12.24 37.78
C ASN A 25 -19.46 12.72 36.41
N PRO A 26 -18.54 13.22 35.56
CA PRO A 26 -18.89 13.67 34.22
C PRO A 26 -19.47 12.51 33.40
N GLN A 27 -20.29 12.86 32.41
CA GLN A 27 -20.80 11.88 31.46
C GLN A 27 -19.64 11.31 30.64
N THR A 28 -19.42 10.00 30.75
CA THR A 28 -18.41 9.29 29.95
C THR A 28 -19.04 8.79 28.65
N LEU A 29 -18.46 9.15 27.51
CA LEU A 29 -18.81 8.59 26.21
C LEU A 29 -17.59 7.86 25.65
N LEU A 30 -17.75 6.59 25.29
CA LEU A 30 -16.72 5.81 24.63
C LEU A 30 -17.10 5.59 23.17
N PHE A 31 -16.22 6.04 22.26
CA PHE A 31 -16.37 5.83 20.83
C PHE A 31 -15.27 4.92 20.33
N SER A 32 -15.64 3.89 19.57
CA SER A 32 -14.68 3.01 18.92
C SER A 32 -15.18 2.60 17.54
N ALA A 33 -14.28 2.60 16.56
CA ALA A 33 -14.59 2.12 15.21
C ALA A 33 -14.61 0.59 15.12
N THR A 34 -14.00 -0.10 16.09
CA THR A 34 -14.03 -1.56 16.22
C THR A 34 -14.39 -1.96 17.64
N CYS A 35 -14.98 -3.14 17.83
CA CYS A 35 -15.42 -3.61 19.15
C CYS A 35 -14.75 -4.94 19.54
N PRO A 36 -13.42 -5.00 19.67
CA PRO A 36 -12.74 -6.16 20.24
C PRO A 36 -13.05 -6.30 21.74
N GLN A 37 -12.80 -7.48 22.31
CA GLN A 37 -13.16 -7.80 23.71
C GLN A 37 -12.61 -6.80 24.73
N TRP A 38 -11.43 -6.21 24.48
CA TRP A 38 -10.85 -5.24 25.39
C TRP A 38 -11.66 -3.93 25.46
N VAL A 39 -12.30 -3.50 24.36
CA VAL A 39 -13.16 -2.30 24.36
C VAL A 39 -14.32 -2.49 25.34
N TYR A 40 -14.94 -3.67 25.33
CA TYR A 40 -16.00 -4.01 26.28
C TYR A 40 -15.51 -4.03 27.72
N LYS A 41 -14.29 -4.54 27.96
CA LYS A 41 -13.68 -4.52 29.31
C LYS A 41 -13.45 -3.09 29.80
N VAL A 42 -12.98 -2.21 28.91
CA VAL A 42 -12.73 -0.80 29.20
C VAL A 42 -14.03 -0.05 29.47
N ALA A 43 -15.04 -0.23 28.60
CA ALA A 43 -16.37 0.33 28.82
C ALA A 43 -16.93 -0.11 30.18
N LYS A 44 -16.84 -1.40 30.52
CA LYS A 44 -17.30 -1.93 31.81
C LYS A 44 -16.49 -1.43 33.00
N LYS A 45 -15.19 -1.15 32.84
CA LYS A 45 -14.31 -0.67 33.91
C LYS A 45 -14.53 0.81 34.21
N TYR A 46 -14.77 1.64 33.20
CA TYR A 46 -14.77 3.10 33.36
C TYR A 46 -16.12 3.78 33.17
N MET A 47 -17.11 3.12 32.56
CA MET A 47 -18.46 3.69 32.41
C MET A 47 -19.36 3.26 33.57
N LYS A 48 -20.40 4.05 33.86
CA LYS A 48 -21.43 3.69 34.85
C LYS A 48 -22.06 2.34 34.51
N SER A 49 -22.54 1.62 35.53
CA SER A 49 -23.15 0.29 35.39
C SER A 49 -24.37 0.25 34.44
N ARG A 50 -25.07 1.37 34.28
CA ARG A 50 -26.20 1.56 33.34
C ARG A 50 -25.78 2.34 32.09
N TYR A 51 -24.74 1.92 31.39
CA TYR A 51 -24.39 2.54 30.11
C TYR A 51 -25.28 1.99 28.98
N GLU A 52 -25.67 2.87 28.07
CA GLU A 52 -26.34 2.49 26.83
C GLU A 52 -25.29 2.10 25.78
N GLN A 53 -25.51 0.98 25.09
CA GLN A 53 -24.65 0.53 24.01
C GLN A 53 -25.36 0.68 22.67
N VAL A 54 -24.79 1.52 21.80
CA VAL A 54 -25.21 1.62 20.40
C VAL A 54 -24.16 0.90 19.54
N ASP A 55 -24.49 -0.31 19.09
CA ASP A 55 -23.62 -1.12 18.22
C ASP A 55 -24.11 -1.05 16.77
N LEU A 56 -23.34 -0.36 15.93
CA LEU A 56 -23.59 -0.24 14.49
C LEU A 56 -22.82 -1.26 13.65
N VAL A 57 -21.95 -2.07 14.28
CA VAL A 57 -21.08 -3.06 13.62
C VAL A 57 -21.74 -4.46 13.62
N GLY A 58 -22.58 -4.73 14.63
CA GLY A 58 -23.39 -5.94 14.75
C GLY A 58 -22.55 -7.17 15.12
N LYS A 59 -22.85 -8.35 14.55
CA LYS A 59 -22.13 -9.60 14.86
C LYS A 59 -20.66 -9.61 14.41
N MET A 60 -20.25 -8.66 13.58
CA MET A 60 -18.85 -8.52 13.17
C MET A 60 -18.18 -7.50 14.07
N THR A 61 -17.09 -7.87 14.74
CA THR A 61 -16.38 -6.96 15.66
C THR A 61 -15.49 -5.94 14.95
N GLN A 62 -15.24 -6.16 13.66
CA GLN A 62 -14.35 -5.38 12.80
C GLN A 62 -15.00 -5.24 11.42
N LYS A 63 -15.52 -4.05 11.10
CA LYS A 63 -16.13 -3.77 9.80
C LYS A 63 -15.67 -2.43 9.26
N ALA A 64 -15.28 -2.37 8.00
CA ALA A 64 -15.00 -1.11 7.33
C ALA A 64 -16.30 -0.37 6.94
N ALA A 65 -16.20 0.91 6.65
CA ALA A 65 -17.33 1.72 6.20
C ALA A 65 -17.82 1.27 4.81
N THR A 66 -19.14 1.11 4.65
CA THR A 66 -19.76 0.65 3.39
C THR A 66 -19.72 1.70 2.27
N THR A 67 -19.44 2.96 2.62
CA THR A 67 -19.29 4.10 1.70
C THR A 67 -17.93 4.14 1.03
N VAL A 68 -17.01 3.24 1.39
CA VAL A 68 -15.66 3.20 0.84
C VAL A 68 -15.56 2.09 -0.21
N GLU A 69 -15.15 2.44 -1.43
CA GLU A 69 -14.74 1.47 -2.43
C GLU A 69 -13.32 0.99 -2.12
N HIS A 70 -13.15 -0.32 -1.98
CA HIS A 70 -11.89 -0.94 -1.62
C HIS A 70 -11.23 -1.56 -2.86
N LEU A 71 -10.10 -1.00 -3.28
CA LEU A 71 -9.34 -1.49 -4.44
C LEU A 71 -8.01 -2.10 -3.99
N ALA A 72 -7.51 -3.07 -4.77
CA ALA A 72 -6.18 -3.63 -4.56
C ALA A 72 -5.36 -3.60 -5.85
N ILE A 73 -4.13 -3.12 -5.76
CA ILE A 73 -3.18 -3.03 -6.89
C ILE A 73 -1.94 -3.83 -6.57
N GLN A 74 -1.67 -4.85 -7.38
CA GLN A 74 -0.41 -5.58 -7.31
C GLN A 74 0.69 -4.72 -7.92
N CYS A 75 1.76 -4.44 -7.17
CA CYS A 75 2.85 -3.60 -7.66
C CYS A 75 4.17 -3.98 -7.00
N HIS A 76 5.27 -4.00 -7.76
CA HIS A 76 6.60 -4.21 -7.20
C HIS A 76 7.09 -2.98 -6.42
N TRP A 77 7.94 -3.17 -5.40
CA TRP A 77 8.32 -2.09 -4.48
C TRP A 77 9.08 -0.96 -5.15
N SER A 78 9.93 -1.29 -6.12
CA SER A 78 10.76 -0.32 -6.85
C SER A 78 9.93 0.64 -7.72
N GLN A 79 8.77 0.19 -8.21
CA GLN A 79 7.90 0.99 -9.08
C GLN A 79 6.80 1.72 -8.33
N ARG A 80 6.63 1.40 -7.04
CA ARG A 80 5.49 1.86 -6.26
C ARG A 80 5.34 3.37 -6.17
N PRO A 81 6.42 4.15 -5.97
CA PRO A 81 6.28 5.61 -5.97
C PRO A 81 5.76 6.16 -7.29
N ALA A 82 6.20 5.60 -8.42
CA ALA A 82 5.73 5.98 -9.76
C ALA A 82 4.25 5.67 -9.93
N VAL A 83 3.83 4.45 -9.56
CA VAL A 83 2.43 4.03 -9.67
C VAL A 83 1.53 4.80 -8.70
N ILE A 84 1.99 5.11 -7.49
CA ILE A 84 1.25 5.94 -6.54
C ILE A 84 1.03 7.35 -7.13
N GLY A 85 2.03 7.95 -7.78
CA GLY A 85 1.87 9.22 -8.48
C GLY A 85 0.80 9.18 -9.56
N ASP A 86 0.80 8.12 -10.37
CA ASP A 86 -0.20 7.89 -11.42
C ASP A 86 -1.61 7.67 -10.82
N VAL A 87 -1.70 6.93 -9.70
CA VAL A 87 -2.95 6.71 -8.95
C VAL A 87 -3.48 8.00 -8.34
N LEU A 88 -2.63 8.83 -7.73
CA LEU A 88 -3.03 10.14 -7.20
C LEU A 88 -3.63 10.99 -8.32
N GLN A 89 -2.97 11.04 -9.48
CA GLN A 89 -3.48 11.78 -10.64
C GLN A 89 -4.85 11.25 -11.08
N VAL A 90 -5.04 9.94 -11.23
CA VAL A 90 -6.29 9.39 -11.79
C VAL A 90 -7.45 9.42 -10.79
N TYR A 91 -7.21 9.10 -9.52
CA TYR A 91 -8.28 8.93 -8.54
C TYR A 91 -8.56 10.20 -7.70
N SER A 92 -7.60 11.10 -7.57
CA SER A 92 -7.76 12.35 -6.81
C SER A 92 -7.79 13.59 -7.70
N GLY A 93 -7.22 13.53 -8.92
CA GLY A 93 -7.03 14.69 -9.79
C GLY A 93 -6.11 15.75 -9.16
N SER A 94 -6.17 16.98 -9.69
CA SER A 94 -5.37 18.10 -9.17
C SER A 94 -5.91 18.69 -7.85
N GLU A 95 -7.22 18.59 -7.61
CA GLU A 95 -7.88 19.27 -6.49
C GLU A 95 -8.20 18.38 -5.29
N GLY A 96 -8.34 17.07 -5.49
CA GLY A 96 -8.68 16.13 -4.43
C GLY A 96 -7.58 15.99 -3.39
N ARG A 97 -7.97 15.66 -2.16
CA ARG A 97 -7.05 15.39 -1.06
C ARG A 97 -6.83 13.89 -0.91
N ALA A 98 -5.59 13.52 -0.66
CA ALA A 98 -5.22 12.13 -0.46
C ALA A 98 -4.33 11.91 0.77
N ILE A 99 -4.41 10.72 1.36
CA ILE A 99 -3.49 10.25 2.40
C ILE A 99 -2.81 8.99 1.93
N ILE A 100 -1.47 8.96 2.01
CA ILE A 100 -0.66 7.76 1.76
C ILE A 100 -0.16 7.23 3.09
N PHE A 101 -0.55 6.01 3.43
CA PHE A 101 -0.08 5.30 4.60
C PHE A 101 1.13 4.43 4.28
N CYS A 102 2.23 4.68 4.98
CA CYS A 102 3.45 3.88 4.95
C CYS A 102 3.73 3.28 6.34
N GLU A 103 4.43 2.15 6.37
CA GLU A 103 4.68 1.43 7.63
C GLU A 103 5.79 2.09 8.48
N THR A 104 6.86 2.56 7.84
CA THR A 104 8.03 3.14 8.54
C THR A 104 8.14 4.64 8.32
N LYS A 105 8.71 5.35 9.30
CA LYS A 105 9.04 6.78 9.18
C LYS A 105 9.94 7.09 7.99
N LYS A 106 10.89 6.19 7.69
CA LYS A 106 11.79 6.32 6.55
C LYS A 106 11.00 6.31 5.24
N ASN A 107 10.10 5.33 5.06
CA ASN A 107 9.29 5.22 3.86
C ASN A 107 8.33 6.41 3.71
N VAL A 108 7.84 6.98 4.83
CA VAL A 108 7.04 8.21 4.79
C VAL A 108 7.84 9.37 4.20
N THR A 109 9.05 9.61 4.71
CA THR A 109 9.90 10.71 4.24
C THR A 109 10.35 10.51 2.80
N GLU A 110 10.79 9.30 2.44
CA GLU A 110 11.21 8.97 1.08
C GLU A 110 10.07 9.08 0.07
N MET A 111 8.85 8.66 0.44
CA MET A 111 7.68 8.78 -0.43
C MET A 111 7.26 10.24 -0.61
N ALA A 112 7.25 11.04 0.45
CA ALA A 112 6.88 12.46 0.37
C ALA A 112 7.85 13.29 -0.47
N MET A 113 9.14 12.93 -0.50
CA MET A 113 10.17 13.59 -1.30
C MET A 113 10.36 12.97 -2.69
N ASN A 114 9.60 11.93 -3.03
CA ASN A 114 9.82 11.21 -4.27
C ASN A 114 9.38 12.05 -5.50
N PRO A 115 10.23 12.19 -6.54
CA PRO A 115 9.90 13.00 -7.72
C PRO A 115 8.65 12.55 -8.49
N HIS A 116 8.19 11.32 -8.29
CA HIS A 116 6.96 10.83 -8.90
C HIS A 116 5.68 11.36 -8.23
N ILE A 117 5.77 11.81 -6.97
CA ILE A 117 4.65 12.45 -6.28
C ILE A 117 4.67 13.92 -6.67
N LYS A 118 3.99 14.24 -7.77
CA LYS A 118 3.99 15.57 -8.37
C LYS A 118 3.11 16.57 -7.60
N GLN A 119 2.11 16.08 -6.88
CA GLN A 119 1.28 16.90 -6.02
C GLN A 119 2.09 17.37 -4.81
N ASN A 120 1.81 18.57 -4.31
CA ASN A 120 2.40 19.05 -3.07
C ASN A 120 2.09 18.05 -1.94
N ALA A 121 3.14 17.37 -1.46
CA ALA A 121 3.07 16.34 -0.45
C ALA A 121 3.86 16.75 0.81
N GLN A 122 3.34 16.40 1.98
CA GLN A 122 4.03 16.58 3.26
C GLN A 122 4.00 15.29 4.09
N CYS A 123 5.03 15.09 4.90
CA CYS A 123 5.13 13.92 5.77
C CYS A 123 4.56 14.16 7.17
N LEU A 124 4.06 13.09 7.79
CA LEU A 124 3.64 13.06 9.20
C LEU A 124 4.05 11.72 9.85
N HIS A 125 5.04 11.77 10.76
CA HIS A 125 5.51 10.59 11.50
C HIS A 125 5.94 10.96 12.93
N GLY A 126 6.28 9.96 13.74
CA GLY A 126 6.59 10.11 15.17
C GLY A 126 7.75 11.07 15.48
N ASP A 127 8.78 11.11 14.63
CA ASP A 127 9.93 12.00 14.85
C ASP A 127 9.65 13.49 14.52
N ILE A 128 8.47 13.84 13.99
CA ILE A 128 8.12 15.24 13.72
C ILE A 128 7.73 15.90 15.05
N ALA A 129 8.37 17.02 15.37
CA ALA A 129 8.05 17.82 16.55
C ALA A 129 6.58 18.27 16.55
N GLN A 130 5.94 18.29 17.72
CA GLN A 130 4.51 18.57 17.86
C GLN A 130 4.06 19.88 17.18
N SER A 131 4.84 20.96 17.33
CA SER A 131 4.57 22.24 16.66
C SER A 131 4.52 22.12 15.14
N GLN A 132 5.47 21.37 14.56
CA GLN A 132 5.49 21.12 13.12
C GLN A 132 4.33 20.21 12.69
N ARG A 133 3.92 19.24 13.51
CA ARG A 133 2.74 18.40 13.24
C ARG A 133 1.48 19.25 13.12
N GLU A 134 1.29 20.21 14.01
CA GLU A 134 0.14 21.12 14.00
C GLU A 134 0.13 22.02 12.76
N ILE A 135 1.29 22.55 12.36
CA ILE A 135 1.44 23.34 11.12
C ILE A 135 1.10 22.48 9.89
N THR A 136 1.65 21.28 9.80
CA THR A 136 1.39 20.37 8.68
C THR A 136 -0.09 20.01 8.59
N LEU A 137 -0.75 19.70 9.71
CA LEU A 137 -2.18 19.39 9.74
C LEU A 137 -3.05 20.60 9.41
N LYS A 138 -2.66 21.79 9.86
CA LYS A 138 -3.33 23.04 9.48
C LYS A 138 -3.25 23.27 7.97
N GLY A 139 -2.04 23.19 7.40
CA GLY A 139 -1.85 23.33 5.96
C GLY A 139 -2.62 22.29 5.14
N PHE A 140 -2.77 21.06 5.65
CA PHE A 140 -3.58 20.03 5.00
C PHE A 140 -5.09 20.37 5.02
N ARG A 141 -5.59 20.88 6.15
CA ARG A 141 -7.00 21.32 6.29
C ARG A 141 -7.32 22.49 5.38
N GLU A 142 -6.42 23.47 5.32
CA GLU A 142 -6.54 24.67 4.49
C GLU A 142 -6.31 24.39 2.99
N GLY A 143 -5.79 23.21 2.65
CA GLY A 143 -5.53 22.81 1.26
C GLY A 143 -4.25 23.39 0.66
N SER A 144 -3.36 23.94 1.49
CA SER A 144 -2.03 24.44 1.08
C SER A 144 -1.19 23.35 0.40
N PHE A 145 -1.44 22.08 0.75
CA PHE A 145 -0.96 20.92 0.03
C PHE A 145 -2.05 19.84 0.04
N LYS A 146 -2.01 18.93 -0.94
CA LYS A 146 -3.12 18.01 -1.23
C LYS A 146 -2.84 16.57 -0.81
N VAL A 147 -1.57 16.22 -0.58
CA VAL A 147 -1.17 14.84 -0.24
C VAL A 147 -0.48 14.80 1.12
N LEU A 148 -1.02 14.00 2.04
CA LEU A 148 -0.38 13.74 3.33
C LEU A 148 0.18 12.31 3.35
N VAL A 149 1.49 12.16 3.57
CA VAL A 149 2.12 10.85 3.72
C VAL A 149 2.36 10.59 5.21
N ALA A 150 1.83 9.50 5.76
CA ALA A 150 1.82 9.28 7.21
C ALA A 150 2.04 7.83 7.65
N THR A 151 2.52 7.67 8.89
CA THR A 151 2.48 6.37 9.59
C THR A 151 1.19 6.19 10.40
N ASN A 152 0.93 4.96 10.85
CA ASN A 152 -0.21 4.62 11.72
C ASN A 152 -0.32 5.50 12.96
N VAL A 153 0.81 5.69 13.65
CA VAL A 153 0.88 6.43 14.91
C VAL A 153 0.58 7.91 14.68
N ALA A 154 1.02 8.43 13.54
CA ALA A 154 0.86 9.84 13.21
C ALA A 154 -0.56 10.22 12.78
N ALA A 155 -1.36 9.29 12.28
CA ALA A 155 -2.70 9.61 11.79
C ALA A 155 -3.85 9.27 12.76
N ARG A 156 -3.56 8.56 13.85
CA ARG A 156 -4.55 8.23 14.88
C ARG A 156 -4.71 9.41 15.85
N GLY A 157 -5.95 9.70 16.24
CA GLY A 157 -6.25 10.72 17.26
C GLY A 157 -6.06 12.18 16.82
N LEU A 158 -5.83 12.44 15.53
CA LEU A 158 -5.76 13.79 14.99
C LEU A 158 -7.00 14.08 14.15
N ASP A 159 -7.48 15.32 14.25
CA ASP A 159 -8.55 15.87 13.42
C ASP A 159 -8.04 16.07 11.99
N ILE A 160 -7.91 14.96 11.28
CA ILE A 160 -7.54 14.93 9.88
C ILE A 160 -8.83 15.12 9.08
N PRO A 161 -8.88 16.12 8.16
CA PRO A 161 -10.04 16.38 7.34
C PRO A 161 -10.37 15.14 6.51
N GLU A 162 -11.63 15.02 6.13
CA GLU A 162 -12.04 13.99 5.18
C GLU A 162 -11.31 14.15 3.84
N VAL A 163 -10.84 13.02 3.32
CA VAL A 163 -10.07 12.94 2.08
C VAL A 163 -10.80 12.13 1.03
N ASP A 164 -10.53 12.41 -0.24
CA ASP A 164 -11.17 11.74 -1.38
C ASP A 164 -10.54 10.36 -1.63
N LEU A 165 -9.25 10.24 -1.35
CA LEU A 165 -8.45 9.05 -1.62
C LEU A 165 -7.58 8.64 -0.43
N VAL A 166 -7.65 7.37 -0.05
CA VAL A 166 -6.71 6.75 0.89
C VAL A 166 -5.88 5.71 0.15
N ILE A 167 -4.57 5.83 0.23
CA ILE A 167 -3.62 4.87 -0.32
C ILE A 167 -2.91 4.16 0.82
N GLN A 168 -2.87 2.84 0.79
CA GLN A 168 -2.02 2.03 1.68
C GLN A 168 -0.87 1.47 0.84
N SER A 169 0.38 1.88 1.13
CA SER A 169 1.56 1.50 0.34
C SER A 169 1.90 0.00 0.40
N SER A 170 1.32 -0.69 1.38
CA SER A 170 1.40 -2.13 1.63
C SER A 170 0.20 -2.53 2.50
N PRO A 171 -0.21 -3.81 2.51
CA PRO A 171 -1.25 -4.26 3.42
C PRO A 171 -0.81 -4.06 4.88
N PRO A 172 -1.71 -3.57 5.76
CA PRO A 172 -1.38 -3.41 7.18
C PRO A 172 -1.20 -4.77 7.85
N GLN A 173 -0.38 -4.79 8.91
CA GLN A 173 -0.15 -6.00 9.72
C GLN A 173 -1.42 -6.47 10.44
N ASP A 174 -2.29 -5.54 10.80
CA ASP A 174 -3.53 -5.80 11.52
C ASP A 174 -4.74 -5.15 10.83
N VAL A 175 -5.90 -5.76 11.07
CA VAL A 175 -7.19 -5.41 10.45
C VAL A 175 -7.72 -4.08 11.00
N GLU A 176 -7.46 -3.78 12.28
CA GLU A 176 -7.89 -2.54 12.92
C GLU A 176 -7.19 -1.33 12.28
N SER A 177 -5.90 -1.45 11.97
CA SER A 177 -5.16 -0.48 11.17
C SER A 177 -5.79 -0.27 9.80
N TYR A 178 -6.21 -1.34 9.11
CA TYR A 178 -6.90 -1.19 7.83
C TYR A 178 -8.19 -0.36 7.95
N ILE A 179 -9.05 -0.71 8.92
CA ILE A 179 -10.34 -0.04 9.15
C ILE A 179 -10.12 1.43 9.50
N HIS A 180 -9.15 1.73 10.37
CA HIS A 180 -8.85 3.11 10.77
C HIS A 180 -8.25 3.97 9.66
N ARG A 181 -7.43 3.36 8.77
CA ARG A 181 -6.86 4.03 7.59
C ARG A 181 -7.93 4.30 6.55
N SER A 182 -8.68 3.27 6.14
CA SER A 182 -9.74 3.39 5.13
C SER A 182 -10.86 4.33 5.58
N GLY A 183 -11.21 4.36 6.86
CA GLY A 183 -12.19 5.29 7.43
C GLY A 183 -11.74 6.76 7.48
N ARG A 184 -10.64 7.15 6.83
CA ARG A 184 -10.29 8.57 6.59
C ARG A 184 -11.02 9.16 5.39
N THR A 185 -11.59 8.32 4.54
CA THR A 185 -12.45 8.71 3.41
C THR A 185 -13.88 8.19 3.62
N GLY A 186 -14.81 8.61 2.76
CA GLY A 186 -16.20 8.15 2.76
C GLY A 186 -17.00 8.51 4.01
N ARG A 187 -16.83 9.72 4.55
CA ARG A 187 -17.56 10.19 5.75
C ARG A 187 -18.75 11.05 5.35
N ALA A 188 -19.66 11.29 6.31
CA ALA A 188 -20.83 12.17 6.14
C ALA A 188 -21.69 11.85 4.89
N GLY A 189 -21.83 10.57 4.54
CA GLY A 189 -22.64 10.12 3.40
C GLY A 189 -21.96 10.24 2.03
N ARG A 190 -20.73 10.77 1.96
CA ARG A 190 -19.93 10.78 0.74
C ARG A 190 -19.32 9.41 0.48
N THR A 191 -19.09 9.09 -0.79
CA THR A 191 -18.31 7.92 -1.20
C THR A 191 -16.82 8.24 -1.16
N GLY A 192 -16.01 7.26 -0.81
CA GLY A 192 -14.55 7.38 -0.75
C GLY A 192 -13.85 6.22 -1.42
N ILE A 193 -12.58 6.38 -1.80
CA ILE A 193 -11.80 5.30 -2.40
C ILE A 193 -10.60 4.96 -1.50
N CYS A 194 -10.45 3.68 -1.18
CA CYS A 194 -9.27 3.17 -0.48
C CYS A 194 -8.54 2.14 -1.33
N ILE A 195 -7.30 2.45 -1.73
CA ILE A 195 -6.47 1.60 -2.57
C ILE A 195 -5.36 0.97 -1.73
N CYS A 196 -5.28 -0.35 -1.72
CA CYS A 196 -4.22 -1.10 -1.05
C CYS A 196 -3.23 -1.68 -2.08
N PHE A 197 -1.98 -1.24 -2.01
CA PHE A 197 -0.90 -1.86 -2.76
C PHE A 197 -0.44 -3.15 -2.09
N TYR A 198 -0.02 -4.14 -2.88
CA TYR A 198 0.54 -5.39 -2.37
C TYR A 198 1.53 -6.03 -3.34
N GLN A 199 2.42 -6.86 -2.82
CA GLN A 199 3.32 -7.73 -3.57
C GLN A 199 2.75 -9.16 -3.69
N PRO A 200 3.20 -9.98 -4.65
CA PRO A 200 2.75 -11.38 -4.76
C PRO A 200 2.83 -12.16 -3.43
N ARG A 201 3.92 -11.98 -2.67
CA ARG A 201 4.11 -12.61 -1.35
C ARG A 201 3.15 -12.11 -0.26
N GLU A 202 2.53 -10.95 -0.45
CA GLU A 202 1.61 -10.31 0.51
C GLU A 202 0.13 -10.65 0.23
N ARG A 203 -0.15 -11.50 -0.76
CA ARG A 203 -1.52 -11.95 -1.12
C ARG A 203 -2.27 -12.55 0.07
N GLY A 204 -1.59 -13.38 0.88
CA GLY A 204 -2.19 -13.98 2.07
C GLY A 204 -2.60 -12.94 3.12
N GLN A 205 -1.78 -11.90 3.30
CA GLN A 205 -2.06 -10.79 4.21
C GLN A 205 -3.26 -9.97 3.73
N LEU A 206 -3.34 -9.70 2.42
CA LEU A 206 -4.48 -9.01 1.82
C LEU A 206 -5.80 -9.80 2.04
N ARG A 207 -5.77 -11.13 1.79
CA ARG A 207 -6.93 -12.01 2.00
C ARG A 207 -7.35 -12.07 3.48
N TYR A 208 -6.39 -12.05 4.39
CA TYR A 208 -6.67 -11.98 5.83
C TYR A 208 -7.42 -10.68 6.19
N VAL A 209 -6.98 -9.54 5.65
CA VAL A 209 -7.66 -8.25 5.84
C VAL A 209 -9.09 -8.28 5.30
N GLU A 210 -9.32 -8.84 4.11
CA GLU A 210 -10.68 -8.96 3.54
C GLU A 210 -11.64 -9.71 4.43
N GLN A 211 -11.24 -10.92 4.83
CA GLN A 211 -12.07 -11.81 5.63
C GLN A 211 -12.40 -11.20 6.99
N LYS A 212 -11.42 -10.56 7.62
CA LYS A 212 -11.58 -10.02 8.97
C LYS A 212 -12.21 -8.63 9.02
N ALA A 213 -11.97 -7.79 8.01
CA ALA A 213 -12.63 -6.48 7.89
C ALA A 213 -14.03 -6.59 7.27
N GLY A 214 -14.41 -7.76 6.75
CA GLY A 214 -15.70 -7.97 6.09
C GLY A 214 -15.84 -7.18 4.80
N ILE A 215 -14.74 -7.03 4.04
CA ILE A 215 -14.70 -6.30 2.78
C ILE A 215 -14.27 -7.22 1.64
N THR A 216 -14.50 -6.79 0.41
CA THR A 216 -13.95 -7.41 -0.79
C THR A 216 -13.18 -6.38 -1.57
N PHE A 217 -11.87 -6.61 -1.76
CA PHE A 217 -11.09 -5.78 -2.66
C PHE A 217 -11.45 -6.07 -4.10
N LYS A 218 -11.74 -5.03 -4.87
CA LYS A 218 -11.71 -5.13 -6.32
C LYS A 218 -10.25 -5.05 -6.76
N ARG A 219 -9.71 -6.16 -7.28
CA ARG A 219 -8.35 -6.17 -7.83
C ARG A 219 -8.38 -5.40 -9.13
N VAL A 220 -7.55 -4.38 -9.25
CA VAL A 220 -7.46 -3.55 -10.44
C VAL A 220 -6.00 -3.44 -10.86
N GLY A 221 -5.79 -3.27 -12.17
CA GLY A 221 -4.48 -2.93 -12.70
C GLY A 221 -4.05 -1.53 -12.30
N VAL A 222 -2.81 -1.21 -12.63
CA VAL A 222 -2.34 0.17 -12.54
C VAL A 222 -3.07 1.07 -13.54
N PRO A 223 -3.18 2.38 -13.26
CA PRO A 223 -3.80 3.30 -14.21
C PRO A 223 -3.09 3.25 -15.56
N SER A 224 -3.88 3.17 -16.63
CA SER A 224 -3.34 3.16 -18.00
C SER A 224 -2.89 4.57 -18.40
N THR A 225 -2.10 4.65 -19.47
CA THR A 225 -1.76 5.93 -20.10
C THR A 225 -3.01 6.70 -20.50
N MET A 226 -4.05 6.03 -21.00
CA MET A 226 -5.31 6.66 -21.37
C MET A 226 -6.04 7.26 -20.16
N ASP A 227 -6.02 6.57 -19.01
CA ASP A 227 -6.61 7.08 -17.77
C ASP A 227 -5.89 8.35 -17.30
N LEU A 228 -4.56 8.38 -17.42
CA LEU A 228 -3.75 9.55 -17.12
C LEU A 228 -4.04 10.72 -18.07
N VAL A 229 -4.13 10.46 -19.38
CA VAL A 229 -4.49 11.49 -20.38
C VAL A 229 -5.84 12.09 -20.03
N LYS A 230 -6.83 11.23 -19.78
CA LYS A 230 -8.19 11.64 -19.47
C LYS A 230 -8.26 12.47 -18.20
N SER A 231 -7.60 12.02 -17.12
CA SER A 231 -7.55 12.76 -15.86
C SER A 231 -6.91 14.13 -16.04
N LYS A 232 -5.71 14.19 -16.64
CA LYS A 232 -5.00 15.46 -16.84
C LYS A 232 -5.73 16.41 -17.79
N SER A 233 -6.41 15.87 -18.81
CA SER A 233 -7.25 16.66 -19.72
C SER A 233 -8.42 17.30 -18.95
N MET A 234 -9.09 16.55 -18.07
CA MET A 234 -10.14 17.08 -17.20
C MET A 234 -9.61 18.17 -16.26
N ASP A 235 -8.43 18.00 -15.69
CA ASP A 235 -7.80 19.03 -14.84
C ASP A 235 -7.49 20.30 -15.64
N ALA A 236 -6.99 20.17 -16.88
CA ALA A 236 -6.76 21.31 -17.76
C ALA A 236 -8.07 22.06 -18.09
N ILE A 237 -9.15 21.33 -18.37
CA ILE A 237 -10.48 21.93 -18.61
C ILE A 237 -10.96 22.71 -17.38
N ARG A 238 -10.81 22.15 -16.17
CA ARG A 238 -11.17 22.85 -14.92
C ARG A 238 -10.34 24.12 -14.73
N SER A 239 -9.04 24.05 -15.04
CA SER A 239 -8.14 25.20 -14.96
C SER A 239 -8.59 26.32 -15.89
N LEU A 240 -9.01 25.99 -17.12
CA LEU A 240 -9.57 26.96 -18.06
C LEU A 240 -10.85 27.63 -17.53
N ALA A 241 -11.70 26.90 -16.80
CA ALA A 241 -12.92 27.48 -16.20
C ALA A 241 -12.64 28.53 -15.12
N SER A 242 -11.42 28.55 -14.55
CA SER A 242 -11.01 29.54 -13.55
C SER A 242 -10.46 30.84 -14.16
N VAL A 243 -10.25 30.88 -15.48
CA VAL A 243 -9.69 32.04 -16.18
C VAL A 243 -10.73 33.16 -16.27
N SER A 244 -10.36 34.37 -15.88
CA SER A 244 -11.27 35.52 -15.94
C SER A 244 -11.54 35.97 -17.38
N TYR A 245 -12.76 36.45 -17.64
CA TYR A 245 -13.15 36.94 -18.97
C TYR A 245 -12.22 38.05 -19.50
N ALA A 246 -11.81 38.97 -18.62
CA ALA A 246 -10.88 40.05 -18.98
C ALA A 246 -9.51 39.53 -19.44
N ALA A 247 -9.01 38.43 -18.84
CA ALA A 247 -7.77 37.81 -19.29
C ALA A 247 -7.93 37.20 -20.69
N VAL A 248 -9.06 36.55 -20.96
CA VAL A 248 -9.36 35.91 -22.26
C VAL A 248 -9.28 36.91 -23.42
N ASP A 249 -9.76 38.14 -23.23
CA ASP A 249 -9.76 39.15 -24.30
C ASP A 249 -8.36 39.53 -24.79
N PHE A 250 -7.33 39.50 -23.93
CA PHE A 250 -5.95 39.73 -24.35
C PHE A 250 -5.39 38.64 -25.28
N PHE A 251 -5.89 37.40 -25.14
CA PHE A 251 -5.45 36.27 -25.96
C PHE A 251 -6.29 36.10 -27.23
N ARG A 252 -7.43 36.79 -27.35
CA ARG A 252 -8.38 36.64 -28.46
C ARG A 252 -7.75 36.82 -29.85
N PRO A 253 -6.90 37.84 -30.12
CA PRO A 253 -6.28 37.99 -31.44
C PRO A 253 -5.31 36.85 -31.78
N SER A 254 -4.57 36.34 -30.78
CA SER A 254 -3.66 35.21 -30.95
C SER A 254 -4.41 33.90 -31.16
N ALA A 255 -5.53 33.71 -30.45
CA ALA A 255 -6.41 32.56 -30.63
C ALA A 255 -7.03 32.53 -32.02
N GLN A 256 -7.48 33.68 -32.55
CA GLN A 256 -8.03 33.79 -33.91
C GLN A 256 -7.01 33.36 -34.96
N ARG A 257 -5.78 33.90 -34.92
CA ARG A 257 -4.68 33.46 -35.81
C ARG A 257 -4.43 31.96 -35.72
N LEU A 258 -4.39 31.42 -34.51
CA LEU A 258 -4.12 30.00 -34.31
C LEU A 258 -5.25 29.11 -34.88
N ILE A 259 -6.50 29.55 -34.75
CA ILE A 259 -7.68 28.88 -35.34
C ILE A 259 -7.63 28.92 -36.86
N GLU A 260 -7.22 30.05 -37.46
CA GLU A 260 -7.06 30.19 -38.90
C GLU A 260 -5.96 29.26 -39.45
N GLU A 261 -4.84 29.14 -38.75
CA GLU A 261 -3.69 28.32 -39.18
C GLU A 261 -3.92 26.81 -39.04
N LYS A 262 -4.56 26.37 -37.95
CA LYS A 262 -4.62 24.94 -37.57
C LYS A 262 -6.02 24.36 -37.48
N GLY A 263 -7.06 25.19 -37.55
CA GLY A 263 -8.43 24.79 -37.23
C GLY A 263 -8.71 24.79 -35.73
N ALA A 264 -9.96 25.08 -35.36
CA ALA A 264 -10.34 25.30 -33.96
C ALA A 264 -10.14 24.08 -33.06
N VAL A 265 -10.49 22.89 -33.55
CA VAL A 265 -10.41 21.64 -32.78
C VAL A 265 -8.96 21.26 -32.53
N ASP A 266 -8.11 21.27 -33.56
CA ASP A 266 -6.71 20.87 -33.44
C ASP A 266 -5.89 21.88 -32.62
N ALA A 267 -6.19 23.18 -32.77
CA ALA A 267 -5.61 24.24 -31.93
C ALA A 267 -5.95 24.03 -30.45
N LEU A 268 -7.23 23.76 -30.13
CA LEU A 268 -7.66 23.55 -28.75
C LEU A 268 -7.14 22.21 -28.19
N ALA A 269 -7.10 21.15 -28.99
CA ALA A 269 -6.55 19.86 -28.59
C ALA A 269 -5.05 19.98 -28.26
N ALA A 270 -4.27 20.67 -29.10
CA ALA A 270 -2.86 20.94 -28.84
C ALA A 270 -2.64 21.80 -27.59
N ALA A 271 -3.47 22.83 -27.38
CA ALA A 271 -3.42 23.65 -26.17
C ALA A 271 -3.74 22.84 -24.91
N LEU A 272 -4.79 22.01 -24.94
CA LEU A 272 -5.15 21.14 -23.82
C LEU A 272 -4.04 20.13 -23.53
N ALA A 273 -3.44 19.50 -24.55
CA ALA A 273 -2.32 18.57 -24.39
C ALA A 273 -1.09 19.26 -23.76
N HIS A 274 -0.82 20.51 -24.14
CA HIS A 274 0.26 21.30 -23.55
C HIS A 274 -0.02 21.69 -22.09
N ILE A 275 -1.20 22.26 -21.80
CA ILE A 275 -1.59 22.70 -20.45
C ILE A 275 -1.63 21.53 -19.47
N SER A 276 -2.13 20.37 -19.92
CA SER A 276 -2.18 19.15 -19.11
C SER A 276 -0.81 18.48 -18.91
N GLY A 277 0.27 19.02 -19.50
CA GLY A 277 1.62 18.46 -19.44
C GLY A 277 1.68 17.04 -20.00
N ALA A 278 0.85 16.77 -21.01
CA ALA A 278 0.61 15.50 -21.67
C ALA A 278 1.09 15.55 -23.12
N SER A 279 2.16 16.31 -23.35
CA SER A 279 2.74 16.52 -24.67
C SER A 279 3.44 15.27 -25.22
N ASN A 280 3.91 14.37 -24.36
CA ASN A 280 4.52 13.08 -24.71
C ASN A 280 4.12 12.01 -23.68
N PHE A 281 3.71 10.83 -24.16
CA PHE A 281 3.35 9.69 -23.31
C PHE A 281 4.20 8.46 -23.62
N GLU A 282 4.78 7.87 -22.59
CA GLU A 282 5.38 6.53 -22.66
C GLU A 282 4.34 5.49 -22.20
N PRO A 283 3.98 4.49 -23.01
CA PRO A 283 3.12 3.40 -22.57
C PRO A 283 3.72 2.61 -21.42
N ARG A 284 2.84 2.02 -20.59
CA ARG A 284 3.24 1.15 -19.47
C ARG A 284 2.53 -0.20 -19.58
N SER A 285 3.22 -1.22 -19.11
CA SER A 285 2.64 -2.55 -18.88
C SER A 285 1.46 -2.45 -17.90
N LEU A 286 0.32 -3.04 -18.25
CA LEU A 286 -0.82 -3.22 -17.36
C LEU A 286 -0.58 -4.32 -16.33
N ILE A 287 0.34 -5.26 -16.61
CA ILE A 287 0.68 -6.40 -15.74
C ILE A 287 1.61 -5.95 -14.60
N THR A 288 2.69 -5.24 -14.93
CA THR A 288 3.75 -4.90 -13.98
C THR A 288 3.95 -3.41 -13.75
N SER A 289 3.48 -2.52 -14.63
CA SER A 289 3.68 -1.05 -14.63
C SER A 289 5.01 -0.55 -15.18
N ASP A 290 5.82 -1.43 -15.74
CA ASP A 290 7.08 -1.08 -16.40
C ASP A 290 6.82 -0.14 -17.58
N LYS A 291 7.62 0.93 -17.67
CA LYS A 291 7.58 1.87 -18.80
C LYS A 291 8.14 1.25 -20.07
N GLY A 292 7.63 1.69 -21.21
CA GLY A 292 8.09 1.24 -22.53
C GLY A 292 7.58 -0.16 -22.88
N PHE A 293 6.56 -0.63 -22.16
CA PHE A 293 5.89 -1.90 -22.45
C PHE A 293 4.41 -1.66 -22.72
N VAL A 294 3.83 -2.51 -23.56
CA VAL A 294 2.40 -2.58 -23.85
C VAL A 294 1.94 -3.99 -23.51
N THR A 295 0.88 -4.11 -22.73
CA THR A 295 0.23 -5.40 -22.48
C THR A 295 -0.69 -5.73 -23.65
N ILE A 296 -0.61 -6.95 -24.14
CA ILE A 296 -1.42 -7.51 -25.23
C ILE A 296 -2.21 -8.70 -24.66
N THR A 297 -3.48 -8.84 -25.06
CA THR A 297 -4.28 -10.06 -24.85
C THR A 297 -4.28 -10.91 -26.10
N LEU A 298 -4.26 -12.22 -25.89
CA LEU A 298 -4.41 -13.24 -26.90
C LEU A 298 -5.50 -14.21 -26.40
N GLU A 299 -6.71 -13.99 -26.89
CA GLU A 299 -7.90 -14.77 -26.51
C GLU A 299 -8.02 -16.01 -27.38
N SER A 300 -8.29 -17.14 -26.74
CA SER A 300 -8.44 -18.44 -27.38
C SER A 300 -9.92 -18.73 -27.66
N PRO A 301 -10.27 -19.38 -28.77
CA PRO A 301 -11.64 -19.82 -29.03
C PRO A 301 -12.13 -20.88 -28.05
N GLU A 302 -11.22 -21.64 -27.44
CA GLU A 302 -11.51 -22.71 -26.46
C GLU A 302 -10.65 -22.57 -25.20
N GLU A 303 -11.07 -23.20 -24.11
CA GLU A 303 -10.29 -23.24 -22.86
C GLU A 303 -8.90 -23.87 -23.09
N ILE A 304 -7.86 -23.19 -22.64
CA ILE A 304 -6.47 -23.64 -22.77
C ILE A 304 -5.97 -24.27 -21.47
N GLN A 305 -5.21 -25.36 -21.57
CA GLN A 305 -4.71 -26.03 -20.37
C GLN A 305 -3.67 -25.19 -19.62
N ASP A 306 -2.75 -24.56 -20.35
CA ASP A 306 -1.72 -23.70 -19.81
C ASP A 306 -1.17 -22.76 -20.90
N VAL A 307 -0.24 -21.87 -20.50
CA VAL A 307 0.39 -20.87 -21.38
C VAL A 307 1.15 -21.48 -22.57
N SER A 308 1.51 -22.77 -22.53
CA SER A 308 2.22 -23.44 -23.63
C SER A 308 1.35 -23.53 -24.89
N CYS A 309 0.02 -23.58 -24.75
CA CYS A 309 -0.89 -23.50 -25.88
C CYS A 309 -0.75 -22.16 -26.61
N ALA A 310 -0.70 -21.06 -25.86
CA ALA A 310 -0.48 -19.73 -26.42
C ALA A 310 0.91 -19.61 -27.05
N TRP A 311 1.96 -20.15 -26.41
CA TRP A 311 3.30 -20.15 -27.01
C TRP A 311 3.38 -20.94 -28.32
N LYS A 312 2.69 -22.07 -28.45
CA LYS A 312 2.65 -22.83 -29.71
C LYS A 312 2.04 -22.00 -30.83
N GLU A 313 0.92 -21.33 -30.55
CA GLU A 313 0.24 -20.51 -31.55
C GLU A 313 1.06 -19.26 -31.91
N LEU A 314 1.65 -18.58 -30.92
CA LEU A 314 2.57 -17.46 -31.14
C LEU A 314 3.78 -17.86 -31.99
N ASN A 315 4.43 -19.00 -31.71
CA ASN A 315 5.56 -19.50 -32.52
C ASN A 315 5.15 -19.95 -33.93
N ARG A 316 3.89 -20.32 -34.14
CA ARG A 316 3.37 -20.69 -35.46
C ARG A 316 3.13 -19.47 -36.34
N LYS A 317 2.75 -18.35 -35.73
CA LYS A 317 2.24 -17.16 -36.43
C LYS A 317 3.20 -15.99 -36.47
N LEU A 318 4.05 -15.84 -35.47
CA LEU A 318 4.97 -14.72 -35.36
C LEU A 318 6.40 -15.14 -35.68
N SER A 319 7.21 -14.19 -36.13
CA SER A 319 8.64 -14.43 -36.32
C SER A 319 9.34 -14.74 -34.99
N SER A 320 10.43 -15.51 -35.02
CA SER A 320 11.22 -15.82 -33.82
C SER A 320 11.72 -14.56 -33.10
N ASN A 321 11.98 -13.48 -33.85
CA ASN A 321 12.30 -12.18 -33.30
C ASN A 321 11.12 -11.61 -32.50
N ALA A 322 9.92 -11.51 -33.09
CA ALA A 322 8.73 -11.00 -32.41
C ALA A 322 8.38 -11.83 -31.15
N VAL A 323 8.45 -13.16 -31.23
CA VAL A 323 8.21 -14.06 -30.08
C VAL A 323 9.21 -13.82 -28.96
N SER A 324 10.48 -13.56 -29.27
CA SER A 324 11.53 -13.32 -28.27
C SER A 324 11.31 -12.06 -27.43
N GLN A 325 10.49 -11.12 -27.91
CA GLN A 325 10.16 -9.86 -27.22
C GLN A 325 9.02 -10.03 -26.20
N ILE A 326 8.32 -11.17 -26.23
CA ILE A 326 7.19 -11.44 -25.34
C ILE A 326 7.69 -11.80 -23.94
N THR A 327 7.16 -11.11 -22.93
CA THR A 327 7.50 -11.33 -21.54
C THR A 327 6.25 -11.36 -20.65
N ARG A 328 6.38 -11.86 -19.41
CA ARG A 328 5.34 -11.74 -18.36
C ARG A 328 3.97 -12.33 -18.72
N MET A 329 3.96 -13.40 -19.50
CA MET A 329 2.73 -14.08 -19.90
C MET A 329 1.96 -14.64 -18.70
N CYS A 330 0.66 -14.33 -18.62
CA CYS A 330 -0.26 -14.75 -17.58
C CYS A 330 -1.55 -15.30 -18.22
N LEU A 331 -2.21 -16.27 -17.59
CA LEU A 331 -3.51 -16.78 -18.03
C LEU A 331 -4.62 -15.78 -17.75
N LEU A 332 -5.54 -15.64 -18.70
CA LEU A 332 -6.81 -14.96 -18.48
C LEU A 332 -7.74 -15.85 -17.65
N LYS A 333 -8.62 -15.24 -16.87
CA LYS A 333 -9.56 -15.93 -16.01
C LYS A 333 -10.45 -16.88 -16.81
N GLY A 334 -10.61 -18.10 -16.30
CA GLY A 334 -11.39 -19.14 -16.98
C GLY A 334 -10.61 -19.78 -18.12
N ASN A 335 -9.28 -19.59 -18.14
CA ASN A 335 -8.39 -20.17 -19.12
C ASN A 335 -8.78 -19.91 -20.59
N MET A 336 -9.39 -18.76 -20.89
CA MET A 336 -9.81 -18.39 -22.25
C MET A 336 -8.73 -17.63 -23.05
N GLY A 337 -7.46 -17.79 -22.68
CA GLY A 337 -6.34 -17.12 -23.35
C GLY A 337 -5.27 -16.63 -22.38
N VAL A 338 -4.42 -15.73 -22.87
CA VAL A 338 -3.31 -15.14 -22.10
C VAL A 338 -3.25 -13.63 -22.26
N CYS A 339 -2.59 -12.96 -21.32
CA CYS A 339 -2.05 -11.62 -21.53
C CYS A 339 -0.53 -11.62 -21.32
N PHE A 340 0.20 -10.80 -22.06
CA PHE A 340 1.66 -10.69 -21.98
C PHE A 340 2.12 -9.28 -22.32
N ASP A 341 3.37 -8.95 -21.97
CA ASP A 341 3.99 -7.67 -22.27
C ASP A 341 4.96 -7.76 -23.45
N VAL A 342 4.96 -6.72 -24.29
CA VAL A 342 5.97 -6.48 -25.32
C VAL A 342 6.50 -5.05 -25.24
N PRO A 343 7.75 -4.77 -25.66
CA PRO A 343 8.25 -3.42 -25.79
C PRO A 343 7.35 -2.58 -26.70
N THR A 344 7.15 -1.30 -26.36
CA THR A 344 6.30 -0.38 -27.13
C THR A 344 6.71 -0.31 -28.60
N THR A 345 8.02 -0.34 -28.88
CA THR A 345 8.57 -0.29 -30.24
C THR A 345 8.20 -1.51 -31.09
N GLU A 346 7.88 -2.64 -30.46
CA GLU A 346 7.57 -3.90 -31.15
C GLU A 346 6.07 -4.20 -31.21
N SER A 347 5.24 -3.40 -30.53
CA SER A 347 3.79 -3.63 -30.44
C SER A 347 3.08 -3.54 -31.78
N GLU A 348 3.41 -2.55 -32.61
CA GLU A 348 2.83 -2.40 -33.96
C GLU A 348 3.28 -3.54 -34.88
N ARG A 349 4.55 -3.93 -34.80
CA ARG A 349 5.11 -5.02 -35.58
C ARG A 349 4.44 -6.35 -35.27
N LEU A 350 4.27 -6.66 -33.99
CA LEU A 350 3.61 -7.90 -33.57
C LEU A 350 2.17 -7.96 -34.08
N GLN A 351 1.43 -6.85 -33.96
CA GLN A 351 0.06 -6.77 -34.47
C GLN A 351 0.00 -6.90 -36.01
N ALA A 352 0.98 -6.36 -36.74
CA ALA A 352 1.05 -6.48 -38.19
C ALA A 352 1.42 -7.91 -38.66
N GLU A 353 2.27 -8.62 -37.91
CA GLU A 353 2.60 -10.03 -38.17
C GLU A 353 1.45 -10.99 -37.81
N TRP A 354 0.51 -10.56 -36.96
CA TRP A 354 -0.60 -11.39 -36.52
C TRP A 354 -1.76 -11.42 -37.52
N HIS A 355 -1.87 -12.51 -38.28
CA HIS A 355 -2.97 -12.74 -39.21
C HIS A 355 -3.36 -14.23 -39.33
N ASP A 356 -4.58 -14.47 -39.83
CA ASP A 356 -5.14 -15.79 -40.15
C ASP A 356 -5.12 -16.79 -38.98
N SER A 357 -5.45 -16.34 -37.75
CA SER A 357 -5.62 -17.20 -36.58
C SER A 357 -7.04 -17.10 -36.05
N ASP A 358 -7.55 -18.19 -35.49
CA ASP A 358 -8.83 -18.22 -34.75
C ASP A 358 -8.71 -17.55 -33.37
N TRP A 359 -7.49 -17.25 -32.94
CA TRP A 359 -7.21 -16.53 -31.70
C TRP A 359 -7.20 -15.01 -31.94
N ILE A 360 -7.78 -14.28 -30.98
CA ILE A 360 -7.96 -12.83 -31.10
C ILE A 360 -6.85 -12.13 -30.33
N LEU A 361 -6.01 -11.39 -31.06
CA LEU A 361 -4.96 -10.56 -30.48
C LEU A 361 -5.41 -9.11 -30.37
N SER A 362 -5.30 -8.50 -29.19
CA SER A 362 -5.71 -7.10 -28.99
C SER A 362 -4.89 -6.39 -27.92
N VAL A 363 -4.84 -5.05 -27.97
CA VAL A 363 -4.25 -4.22 -26.91
C VAL A 363 -5.39 -3.76 -25.98
N PRO A 364 -5.55 -4.34 -24.79
CA PRO A 364 -6.63 -3.96 -23.89
C PRO A 364 -6.40 -2.54 -23.32
N SER A 365 -7.51 -1.82 -23.08
CA SER A 365 -7.48 -0.50 -22.42
C SER A 365 -7.39 -0.58 -20.89
N LYS A 366 -7.67 -1.75 -20.29
CA LYS A 366 -7.64 -2.02 -18.86
C LYS A 366 -7.04 -3.40 -18.62
N LEU A 367 -6.41 -3.62 -17.46
CA LEU A 367 -5.89 -4.95 -17.11
C LEU A 367 -7.03 -5.98 -17.16
N PRO A 368 -6.92 -7.05 -17.98
CA PRO A 368 -7.93 -8.08 -18.05
C PRO A 368 -7.97 -8.89 -16.75
N GLU A 369 -9.10 -9.56 -16.48
CA GLU A 369 -9.19 -10.47 -15.33
C GLU A 369 -8.26 -11.65 -15.56
N ILE A 370 -7.19 -11.73 -14.77
CA ILE A 370 -6.19 -12.81 -14.84
C ILE A 370 -6.53 -13.92 -13.84
N GLU A 371 -6.22 -15.17 -14.22
CA GLU A 371 -6.35 -16.31 -13.32
C GLU A 371 -5.40 -16.13 -12.13
N GLU A 372 -5.91 -16.31 -10.89
CA GLU A 372 -5.05 -16.28 -9.71
C GLU A 372 -4.07 -17.45 -9.80
N TYR A 373 -2.80 -17.16 -10.12
CA TYR A 373 -1.73 -18.15 -10.11
C TYR A 373 -1.69 -18.86 -8.75
N TYR A 374 -2.20 -20.10 -8.69
CA TYR A 374 -1.97 -21.02 -7.59
C TYR A 374 -0.52 -21.47 -7.73
N ASP A 375 0.37 -20.86 -6.96
CA ASP A 375 1.72 -21.37 -6.80
C ASP A 375 1.62 -22.68 -6.01
N GLY A 376 1.44 -23.79 -6.74
CA GLY A 376 1.28 -25.15 -6.24
C GLY A 376 2.54 -25.72 -5.58
N ASN A 377 3.47 -24.87 -5.13
CA ASN A 377 4.70 -25.29 -4.49
C ASN A 377 4.73 -25.03 -2.97
N THR A 378 3.58 -25.19 -2.32
CA THR A 378 3.54 -25.51 -0.89
C THR A 378 3.04 -26.95 -0.76
N SER A 379 3.95 -27.91 -0.80
CA SER A 379 3.67 -29.32 -0.49
C SER A 379 3.42 -29.48 1.01
N SER A 380 2.31 -28.93 1.52
CA SER A 380 1.69 -29.46 2.73
C SER A 380 0.99 -30.76 2.33
N ASN A 381 1.76 -31.85 2.34
CA ASN A 381 1.26 -33.20 2.14
C ASN A 381 0.38 -33.58 3.35
N SER A 382 -0.87 -33.15 3.35
CA SER A 382 -1.90 -33.60 4.29
C SER A 382 -2.73 -34.72 3.67
N ARG A 383 -2.05 -35.78 3.18
CA ARG A 383 -2.73 -37.06 3.01
C ARG A 383 -2.83 -37.74 4.36
N GLN A 384 -4.00 -37.58 4.96
CA GLN A 384 -4.55 -38.46 5.98
C GLN A 384 -4.20 -39.92 5.65
N ARG A 385 -3.36 -40.54 6.48
CA ARG A 385 -3.25 -41.99 6.53
C ARG A 385 -3.45 -42.41 7.97
N SER A 386 -4.71 -42.70 8.26
CA SER A 386 -5.18 -43.46 9.41
C SER A 386 -4.35 -44.73 9.58
N GLY A 387 -3.95 -44.98 10.83
CA GLY A 387 -3.04 -46.05 11.19
C GLY A 387 -3.58 -47.45 10.92
N TRP A 388 -2.64 -48.36 10.66
CA TRP A 388 -2.70 -49.72 11.16
C TRP A 388 -1.30 -50.28 11.32
N SER A 389 -0.92 -50.48 12.58
CA SER A 389 0.19 -51.32 13.01
C SER A 389 -0.22 -52.79 12.95
N GLY A 390 0.53 -53.61 12.21
CA GLY A 390 0.41 -55.06 12.31
C GLY A 390 1.19 -55.82 11.24
N GLY A 391 2.11 -56.70 11.67
CA GLY A 391 2.41 -57.93 10.94
C GLY A 391 3.78 -58.07 10.24
N ARG A 392 4.76 -58.60 11.00
CA ARG A 392 5.65 -59.73 10.69
C ARG A 392 6.34 -59.89 9.31
N SER A 393 7.67 -60.04 9.42
CA SER A 393 8.53 -61.15 8.93
C SER A 393 9.45 -60.97 7.71
N GLY A 394 10.67 -61.54 7.83
CA GLY A 394 11.58 -61.97 6.74
C GLY A 394 12.78 -61.05 6.48
N ARG A 395 13.97 -61.15 7.13
CA ARG A 395 15.05 -62.18 7.09
C ARG A 395 16.08 -61.96 5.95
N SER A 396 17.36 -61.84 6.38
CA SER A 396 18.68 -62.01 5.69
C SER A 396 19.54 -60.74 5.77
N GLY A 397 20.84 -60.75 6.11
CA GLY A 397 21.80 -61.78 6.53
C GLY A 397 23.24 -61.30 6.21
N ARG A 398 24.19 -61.57 7.13
CA ARG A 398 25.68 -61.51 6.99
C ARG A 398 26.35 -60.12 6.93
N SER A 399 27.56 -59.86 7.45
CA SER A 399 28.50 -60.60 8.32
C SER A 399 29.77 -59.77 8.61
N GLY A 400 30.27 -59.82 9.85
CA GLY A 400 31.71 -59.86 10.26
C GLY A 400 32.54 -58.56 10.19
N GLY A 401 33.43 -58.24 11.13
CA GLY A 401 33.91 -58.89 12.34
C GLY A 401 35.10 -58.10 12.95
N ARG A 402 35.27 -58.19 14.29
CA ARG A 402 36.50 -58.19 15.16
C ARG A 402 37.70 -57.28 14.78
N SER A 403 38.42 -56.56 15.67
CA SER A 403 38.96 -56.95 16.99
C SER A 403 39.77 -55.81 17.68
N GLY A 404 39.74 -55.78 19.03
CA GLY A 404 40.86 -55.49 19.97
C GLY A 404 41.38 -54.04 20.09
N GLY A 405 41.76 -53.48 21.24
CA GLY A 405 41.86 -53.94 22.62
C GLY A 405 42.81 -53.02 23.43
N ARG A 406 42.38 -52.71 24.67
CA ARG A 406 43.18 -52.44 25.90
C ARG A 406 43.96 -51.11 26.15
N ALA A 407 43.65 -50.57 27.34
CA ALA A 407 44.50 -49.96 28.39
C ALA A 407 45.00 -48.50 28.19
N GLY A 408 45.09 -47.61 29.19
CA GLY A 408 44.94 -47.68 30.66
C GLY A 408 44.61 -46.28 31.24
N ARG A 409 44.06 -46.20 32.47
CA ARG A 409 44.71 -45.70 33.73
C ARG A 409 45.33 -44.28 33.61
N GLN A 410 45.14 -43.26 34.46
CA GLN A 410 44.76 -43.07 35.87
C GLN A 410 44.48 -41.54 36.03
N SER A 411 43.37 -41.09 36.61
CA SER A 411 43.25 -40.56 37.99
C SER A 411 44.45 -39.77 38.57
N ARG A 412 44.27 -38.47 38.86
CA ARG A 412 44.09 -37.89 40.23
C ARG A 412 44.41 -36.39 40.28
N GLN A 413 43.51 -35.66 40.98
CA GLN A 413 43.73 -34.61 42.00
C GLN A 413 44.60 -33.39 41.61
N GLY A 414 44.23 -32.13 41.83
CA GLY A 414 43.41 -31.54 42.89
C GLY A 414 44.27 -30.57 43.73
N SER A 415 43.67 -29.46 44.19
CA SER A 415 44.17 -28.40 45.12
C SER A 415 44.67 -27.11 44.43
N ARG A 416 43.95 -25.97 44.54
CA ARG A 416 43.97 -24.94 45.62
C ARG A 416 45.40 -24.36 45.80
N SER A 417 45.67 -23.06 45.76
CA SER A 417 45.13 -21.97 46.59
C SER A 417 45.79 -20.62 46.20
N ALA A 418 45.13 -19.50 46.54
CA ALA A 418 45.72 -18.23 47.05
C ALA A 418 46.62 -17.39 46.09
N SER A 419 46.73 -16.05 46.13
CA SER A 419 46.11 -14.94 46.87
C SER A 419 46.85 -13.65 46.46
N ARG A 420 46.15 -12.49 46.41
CA ARG A 420 46.66 -11.10 46.70
C ARG A 420 47.78 -10.56 45.76
N GLN A 421 48.05 -9.27 45.53
CA GLN A 421 47.57 -7.95 45.95
C GLN A 421 48.25 -6.90 45.02
N ASP A 422 47.76 -5.65 45.08
CA ASP A 422 48.40 -4.38 44.69
C ASP A 422 48.63 -4.08 43.18
N GLY A 423 48.44 -2.86 42.66
CA GLY A 423 48.04 -1.58 43.25
C GLY A 423 48.53 -0.39 42.40
N ARG A 424 47.72 0.70 42.36
CA ARG A 424 48.04 2.12 42.00
C ARG A 424 48.21 2.42 40.47
N ARG A 425 47.73 3.53 39.90
CA ARG A 425 47.79 4.96 40.31
C ARG A 425 46.65 5.85 39.77
N ARG A 426 46.44 6.97 40.47
CA ARG A 426 45.56 8.14 40.24
C ARG A 426 46.17 9.20 39.30
N SER A 427 45.31 9.95 38.60
CA SER A 427 45.20 11.44 38.53
C SER A 427 43.91 11.77 37.74
N GLY A 428 43.04 12.75 37.98
CA GLY A 428 43.05 13.95 38.80
C GLY A 428 43.11 15.20 37.90
N ASN A 429 41.98 15.85 37.58
CA ASN A 429 41.70 17.24 38.01
C ASN A 429 40.31 17.77 37.59
N ARG A 430 39.74 18.61 38.46
CA ARG A 430 38.52 19.43 38.28
C ARG A 430 38.93 20.82 37.81
N ASN A 431 38.07 21.54 37.08
CA ASN A 431 37.88 22.97 37.37
C ASN A 431 36.51 23.51 36.95
N ARG A 432 35.97 24.38 37.82
CA ARG A 432 34.74 25.17 37.68
C ARG A 432 35.11 26.60 37.29
N SER A 433 34.27 27.28 36.52
CA SER A 433 34.07 28.73 36.65
C SER A 433 32.74 29.18 36.01
N ARG A 434 32.11 30.14 36.68
CA ARG A 434 30.80 30.79 36.43
C ARG A 434 30.97 32.12 35.66
N SER A 435 29.82 32.66 35.24
CA SER A 435 29.48 34.04 34.82
C SER A 435 29.25 34.17 33.30
N GLY A 436 28.26 34.90 32.79
CA GLY A 436 27.26 35.79 33.38
C GLY A 436 26.05 35.92 32.43
N GLY A 437 24.91 36.37 32.96
CA GLY A 437 23.65 36.45 32.21
C GLY A 437 23.53 37.68 31.31
N HIS A 438 22.50 37.68 30.47
CA HIS A 438 21.82 38.86 29.95
C HIS A 438 20.34 38.52 29.69
N LYS A 439 19.44 39.20 30.41
CA LYS A 439 18.01 39.30 30.11
C LYS A 439 17.83 40.40 29.05
N ARG A 440 16.98 40.17 28.06
CA ARG A 440 16.26 41.24 27.35
C ARG A 440 14.80 40.84 27.22
N SER A 441 13.96 41.66 27.84
CA SER A 441 12.53 41.83 27.59
C SER A 441 12.33 42.65 26.31
N PHE A 442 11.24 42.39 25.60
CA PHE A 442 10.54 43.41 24.81
C PHE A 442 9.04 43.17 24.93
N ASP A 443 8.35 44.30 24.93
CA ASP A 443 6.93 44.57 25.14
C ASP A 443 5.97 43.84 24.19
#